data_AF-A0A948FFA9-F1
#
_entry.id   AF-A0A948FFA9-F1
#
_cell.length_a   1.000
_cell.length_b   1.000
_cell.length_c   1.000
_cell.angle_alpha   90.00
_cell.angle_beta   90.00
_cell.angle_gamma   90.00
#
_symmetry.space_group_name_H-M   'P 1'
#
loop_
_entity.id
_entity.type
_entity.pdbx_description
1 polymer ?
#
loop_
_entity_poly.entity_id
_entity_poly.type
_entity_poly.pdbx_seq_one_letter_code
_entity_poly.pdbx_strand_id
1 'polypeptide(L)'
;MKENFKRALQKIKYQPEKELTEHIFRKIDLLNRDKVNLGVYLFPVIGIISLIGFIPIFKILISDFTQSGFYEYVSLAFSIEAISVSWKELAYSVAESLPTTSLILSLSIIFIFLLSLRLTLKQITKGHYGYHYYLKA
;
A
#
# COMPACT_ATOMS: atom_id res chain seq x y z
N MET A 1 -0.30 59.86 -8.10
CA MET A 1 -0.63 58.67 -8.92
C MET A 1 -1.07 57.46 -8.09
N LYS A 2 -0.43 57.14 -6.95
CA LYS A 2 -0.80 55.99 -6.08
C LYS A 2 -2.17 56.10 -5.39
N GLU A 3 -2.62 57.31 -5.03
CA GLU A 3 -3.93 57.48 -4.36
C GLU A 3 -5.13 57.24 -5.28
N ASN A 4 -5.04 57.62 -6.55
CA ASN A 4 -6.08 57.37 -7.54
C ASN A 4 -6.22 55.87 -7.83
N PHE A 5 -5.10 55.14 -7.85
CA PHE A 5 -5.09 53.69 -8.02
C PHE A 5 -5.70 52.95 -6.81
N LYS A 6 -5.41 53.41 -5.59
CA LYS A 6 -5.99 52.85 -4.36
C LYS A 6 -7.51 53.07 -4.27
N ARG A 7 -8.00 54.24 -4.70
CA ARG A 7 -9.44 54.52 -4.80
C ARG A 7 -10.13 53.72 -5.91
N ALA A 8 -9.47 53.52 -7.05
CA ALA A 8 -9.99 52.68 -8.13
C ALA A 8 -10.13 51.21 -7.69
N LEU A 9 -9.13 50.67 -6.97
CA LEU A 9 -9.18 49.31 -6.43
C LEU A 9 -10.21 49.13 -5.30
N GLN A 10 -10.38 50.12 -4.41
CA GLN A 10 -11.42 50.06 -3.39
C GLN A 10 -12.85 50.12 -3.95
N LYS A 11 -13.03 50.75 -5.13
CA LYS A 11 -14.31 50.80 -5.82
C LYS A 11 -14.66 49.46 -6.50
N ILE A 12 -13.65 48.68 -6.87
CA ILE A 12 -13.78 47.29 -7.34
C ILE A 12 -13.78 46.38 -6.11
N LYS A 13 -14.78 46.53 -5.25
CA LYS A 13 -15.02 45.58 -4.17
C LYS A 13 -15.47 44.28 -4.84
N TYR A 14 -14.52 43.41 -5.14
CA TYR A 14 -14.75 42.11 -5.76
C TYR A 14 -15.66 41.31 -4.83
N GLN A 15 -16.97 41.37 -5.08
CA GLN A 15 -17.91 40.42 -4.54
C GLN A 15 -17.72 39.18 -5.40
N PRO A 16 -17.11 38.11 -4.88
CA PRO A 16 -17.13 36.85 -5.60
C PRO A 16 -18.60 36.52 -5.82
N GLU A 17 -18.97 36.43 -7.10
CA GLU A 17 -20.28 35.94 -7.52
C GLU A 17 -20.46 34.59 -6.82
N LYS A 18 -21.43 34.51 -5.90
CA LYS A 18 -21.61 33.33 -5.03
C LYS A 18 -21.70 32.05 -5.86
N GLU A 19 -22.31 32.16 -7.04
CA GLU A 19 -22.40 31.08 -8.02
C GLU A 19 -21.05 30.61 -8.55
N LEU A 20 -20.07 31.50 -8.78
CA LEU A 20 -18.75 31.11 -9.29
C LEU A 20 -17.96 30.31 -8.25
N THR A 21 -18.06 30.70 -6.98
CA THR A 21 -17.43 29.98 -5.87
C THR A 21 -18.04 28.59 -5.76
N GLU A 22 -19.36 28.51 -5.81
CA GLU A 22 -20.11 27.25 -5.77
C GLU A 22 -19.77 26.35 -6.96
N HIS A 23 -19.65 26.90 -8.17
CA HIS A 23 -19.26 26.16 -9.38
C HIS A 23 -17.84 25.59 -9.29
N ILE A 24 -16.88 26.37 -8.77
CA ILE A 24 -15.50 25.93 -8.58
C ILE A 24 -15.45 24.82 -7.53
N PHE A 25 -16.13 24.98 -6.40
CA PHE A 25 -16.22 23.93 -5.37
C PHE A 25 -16.85 22.65 -5.92
N ARG A 26 -17.96 22.75 -6.65
CA ARG A 26 -18.65 21.61 -7.26
C ARG A 26 -17.76 20.87 -8.27
N LYS A 27 -16.98 21.62 -9.06
CA LYS A 27 -16.05 21.03 -10.04
C LYS A 27 -14.86 20.35 -9.38
N ILE A 28 -14.32 20.92 -8.30
CA ILE A 28 -13.28 20.27 -7.48
C ILE A 28 -13.81 18.99 -6.86
N ASP A 29 -15.06 19.01 -6.38
CA ASP A 29 -15.67 17.86 -5.72
C ASP A 29 -15.99 16.72 -6.70
N LEU A 30 -16.49 17.05 -7.89
CA LEU A 30 -16.69 16.09 -8.99
C LEU A 30 -15.36 15.42 -9.40
N LEU A 31 -14.28 16.20 -9.55
CA LEU A 31 -12.96 15.67 -9.88
C LEU A 31 -12.37 14.79 -8.78
N ASN A 32 -12.65 15.10 -7.51
CA ASN A 32 -12.26 14.25 -6.38
C ASN A 32 -13.07 12.96 -6.33
N ARG A 33 -14.36 13.00 -6.68
CA ARG A 33 -15.24 11.82 -6.70
C ARG A 33 -14.77 10.76 -7.69
N ASP A 34 -14.34 11.17 -8.89
CA ASP A 34 -13.87 10.23 -9.91
C ASP A 34 -12.56 9.53 -9.50
N LYS A 35 -11.65 10.25 -8.84
CA LYS A 35 -10.41 9.68 -8.31
C LYS A 35 -10.65 8.73 -7.14
N VAL A 36 -11.63 9.02 -6.29
CA VAL A 36 -12.01 8.16 -5.16
C VAL A 36 -12.70 6.89 -5.67
N ASN A 37 -13.59 7.00 -6.66
CA ASN A 37 -14.27 5.84 -7.23
C ASN A 37 -13.30 4.86 -7.92
N LEU A 38 -12.33 5.37 -8.68
CA LEU A 38 -11.34 4.54 -9.37
C LEU A 38 -10.52 3.70 -8.37
N GLY A 39 -10.07 4.32 -7.29
CA GLY A 39 -9.29 3.64 -6.27
C GLY A 39 -10.09 2.59 -5.51
N VAL A 40 -11.40 2.78 -5.31
CA VAL A 40 -12.27 1.81 -4.61
C VAL A 40 -12.39 0.50 -5.38
N TYR A 41 -12.34 0.53 -6.73
CA TYR A 41 -12.35 -0.70 -7.54
C TYR A 41 -10.95 -1.28 -7.78
N LEU A 42 -9.94 -0.43 -7.96
CA LEU A 42 -8.58 -0.89 -8.29
C LEU A 42 -7.90 -1.68 -7.17
N PHE A 43 -7.93 -1.19 -5.93
CA PHE A 43 -7.18 -1.85 -4.86
C PHE A 43 -7.73 -3.24 -4.50
N PRO A 44 -9.05 -3.48 -4.40
CA PRO A 44 -9.58 -4.83 -4.19
C PRO A 44 -9.17 -5.80 -5.30
N VAL A 45 -9.19 -5.35 -6.56
CA VAL A 45 -8.76 -6.18 -7.70
C VAL A 45 -7.28 -6.56 -7.57
N ILE A 46 -6.42 -5.60 -7.23
CA ILE A 46 -5.00 -5.88 -6.94
C ILE A 46 -4.86 -6.88 -5.78
N GLY A 47 -5.67 -6.74 -4.74
CA GLY A 47 -5.70 -7.66 -3.60
C GLY A 47 -6.05 -9.08 -4.01
N ILE A 48 -7.10 -9.26 -4.81
CA ILE A 48 -7.52 -10.58 -5.32
C ILE A 48 -6.42 -11.20 -6.21
N ILE A 49 -5.86 -10.40 -7.14
CA ILE A 49 -4.77 -10.87 -8.01
C ILE A 49 -3.56 -11.31 -7.18
N SER A 50 -3.20 -10.57 -6.13
CA SER A 50 -2.10 -10.94 -5.25
C SER A 50 -2.36 -12.26 -4.51
N LEU A 51 -3.62 -12.54 -4.15
CA LEU A 51 -4.02 -13.78 -3.48
C LEU A 51 -3.95 -14.99 -4.42
N ILE A 52 -4.36 -14.81 -5.68
CA ILE A 52 -4.23 -15.83 -6.73
C ILE A 52 -2.74 -16.09 -7.01
N GLY A 53 -1.95 -15.03 -7.16
CA GLY A 53 -0.49 -15.13 -7.38
C GLY A 53 0.28 -15.72 -6.20
N PHE A 54 -0.28 -15.66 -4.99
CA PHE A 54 0.33 -16.27 -3.80
C PHE A 54 0.38 -17.79 -3.91
N ILE A 55 -0.61 -18.45 -4.52
CA ILE A 55 -0.68 -19.91 -4.63
C ILE A 55 0.56 -20.53 -5.30
N PRO A 56 0.95 -20.14 -6.54
CA PRO A 56 2.14 -20.70 -7.18
C PRO A 56 3.42 -20.33 -6.44
N ILE A 57 3.53 -19.11 -5.90
CA ILE A 57 4.73 -18.68 -5.17
C ILE A 57 4.89 -19.44 -3.86
N PHE A 58 3.80 -19.76 -3.18
CA PHE A 58 3.82 -20.59 -1.99
C PHE A 58 4.26 -22.03 -2.30
N LYS A 59 3.86 -22.58 -3.47
CA LYS A 59 4.36 -23.88 -3.94
C LYS A 59 5.86 -23.84 -4.23
N ILE A 60 6.34 -22.79 -4.89
CA ILE A 60 7.77 -22.59 -5.16
C ILE A 60 8.54 -22.48 -3.85
N LEU A 61 8.03 -21.69 -2.89
CA LEU A 61 8.63 -21.55 -1.57
C LEU A 61 8.80 -22.91 -0.87
N ILE A 62 7.74 -23.71 -0.80
CA ILE A 62 7.82 -25.05 -0.19
C ILE A 62 8.82 -25.94 -0.94
N SER A 63 8.77 -25.93 -2.27
CA SER A 63 9.70 -26.72 -3.11
C SER A 63 11.16 -26.33 -2.86
N ASP A 64 11.44 -25.03 -2.76
CA ASP A 64 12.81 -24.57 -2.55
C ASP A 64 13.28 -24.86 -1.13
N PHE A 65 12.39 -24.77 -0.13
CA PHE A 65 12.71 -25.17 1.25
C PHE A 65 13.02 -26.65 1.38
N THR A 66 12.35 -27.52 0.61
CA THR A 66 12.63 -28.96 0.63
C THR A 66 13.87 -29.32 -0.16
N GLN A 67 14.21 -28.56 -1.21
CA GLN A 67 15.38 -28.83 -2.05
C GLN A 67 16.68 -28.20 -1.50
N SER A 68 16.59 -27.11 -0.73
CA SER A 68 17.77 -26.38 -0.29
C SER A 68 18.53 -27.01 0.88
N GLY A 69 18.00 -28.08 1.48
CA GLY A 69 18.57 -28.70 2.67
C GLY A 69 18.50 -27.83 3.92
N PHE A 70 17.79 -26.69 3.88
CA PHE A 70 17.69 -25.75 5.00
C PHE A 70 17.22 -26.43 6.28
N TYR A 71 16.22 -27.32 6.17
CA TYR A 71 15.71 -28.06 7.32
C TYR A 71 16.78 -28.96 7.97
N GLU A 72 17.63 -29.57 7.16
CA GLU A 72 18.70 -30.45 7.63
C GLU A 72 19.79 -29.64 8.35
N TYR A 73 20.19 -28.48 7.79
CA TYR A 73 21.15 -27.58 8.44
C TYR A 73 20.61 -26.95 9.71
N VAL A 74 19.33 -26.56 9.73
CA VAL A 74 18.68 -26.03 10.95
C VAL A 74 18.58 -27.12 12.01
N SER A 75 18.14 -28.32 11.65
CA SER A 75 18.09 -29.46 12.58
C SER A 75 19.48 -29.76 13.16
N LEU A 76 20.52 -29.73 12.33
CA LEU A 76 21.90 -29.93 12.76
C LEU A 76 22.38 -28.80 13.67
N ALA A 77 22.02 -27.55 13.38
CA ALA A 77 22.36 -26.38 14.20
C ALA A 77 21.75 -26.42 15.61
N PHE A 78 20.67 -27.18 15.82
CA PHE A 78 20.10 -27.43 17.15
C PHE A 78 20.67 -28.69 17.84
N SER A 79 21.56 -29.44 17.19
CA SER A 79 22.27 -30.56 17.82
C SER A 79 23.39 -30.05 18.73
N ILE A 80 23.43 -30.58 19.96
CA ILE A 80 24.37 -30.20 21.02
C ILE A 80 25.84 -30.39 20.60
N GLU A 81 26.11 -31.39 19.76
CA GLU A 81 27.45 -31.71 19.25
C GLU A 81 27.93 -30.69 18.21
N ALA A 82 27.02 -30.17 17.39
CA ALA A 82 27.35 -29.30 16.27
C ALA A 82 27.64 -27.85 16.72
N ILE A 83 26.92 -27.37 17.76
CA ILE A 83 27.06 -26.02 18.33
C ILE A 83 28.44 -25.79 18.96
N SER A 84 29.04 -26.82 19.59
CA SER A 84 30.29 -26.67 20.33
C SER A 84 31.54 -26.65 19.45
N VAL A 85 31.48 -27.19 18.22
CA VAL A 85 32.65 -27.39 17.35
C VAL A 85 32.66 -26.43 16.16
N SER A 86 31.51 -26.18 15.51
CA SER A 86 31.47 -25.48 14.21
C SER A 86 30.28 -24.52 14.05
N TRP A 87 29.88 -23.80 15.12
CA TRP A 87 28.71 -22.90 15.09
C TRP A 87 28.78 -21.85 13.97
N LYS A 88 29.97 -21.35 13.64
CA LYS A 88 30.17 -20.31 12.62
C LYS A 88 29.97 -20.87 11.20
N GLU A 89 30.49 -22.06 10.93
CA GLU A 89 30.33 -22.76 9.64
C GLU A 89 28.89 -23.21 9.44
N LEU A 90 28.23 -23.66 10.52
CA LEU A 90 26.79 -23.96 10.52
C LEU A 90 25.95 -22.71 10.22
N ALA A 91 26.27 -21.57 10.83
CA ALA A 91 25.56 -20.32 10.55
C ALA A 91 25.67 -19.91 9.07
N TYR A 92 26.85 -20.07 8.46
CA TYR A 92 27.02 -19.82 7.02
C TYR A 92 26.24 -20.83 6.17
N SER A 93 26.25 -22.11 6.53
CA SER A 93 25.52 -23.16 5.78
C SER A 93 24.01 -22.94 5.85
N VAL A 94 23.48 -22.54 7.01
CA VAL A 94 22.07 -22.16 7.19
C VAL A 94 21.74 -20.91 6.37
N ALA A 95 22.64 -19.92 6.33
CA ALA A 95 22.46 -18.71 5.54
C ALA A 95 22.47 -18.98 4.03
N GLU A 96 23.30 -19.90 3.57
CA GLU A 96 23.43 -20.26 2.15
C GLU A 96 22.30 -21.17 1.67
N SER A 97 21.80 -22.05 2.54
CA SER A 97 20.65 -22.91 2.24
C SER A 97 19.30 -22.21 2.31
N LEU A 98 19.24 -20.94 2.75
CA LEU A 98 17.99 -20.18 2.73
C LEU A 98 17.55 -19.93 1.29
N PRO A 99 16.30 -20.30 0.91
CA PRO A 99 15.74 -19.97 -0.39
C PRO A 99 15.34 -18.49 -0.43
N THR A 100 16.34 -17.61 -0.46
CA THR A 100 16.21 -16.16 -0.31
C THR A 100 15.31 -15.56 -1.38
N THR A 101 15.43 -15.98 -2.62
CA THR A 101 14.60 -15.49 -3.74
C THR A 101 13.12 -15.78 -3.50
N SER A 102 12.78 -17.00 -3.14
CA SER A 102 11.39 -17.42 -2.92
C SER A 102 10.80 -16.80 -1.66
N LEU A 103 11.61 -16.59 -0.62
CA LEU A 103 11.23 -15.78 0.53
C LEU A 103 10.92 -14.35 0.14
N ILE A 104 11.80 -13.67 -0.60
CA ILE A 104 11.60 -12.29 -1.04
C ILE A 104 10.32 -12.16 -1.86
N LEU A 105 10.08 -13.08 -2.80
CA LEU A 105 8.86 -13.09 -3.61
C LEU A 105 7.60 -13.28 -2.75
N SER A 106 7.64 -14.21 -1.81
CA SER A 106 6.51 -14.49 -0.90
C SER A 106 6.21 -13.28 -0.01
N LEU A 107 7.23 -12.68 0.59
CA LEU A 107 7.10 -11.46 1.40
C LEU A 107 6.58 -10.28 0.57
N SER A 108 7.05 -10.14 -0.67
CA SER A 108 6.61 -9.07 -1.57
C SER A 108 5.11 -9.18 -1.86
N ILE A 109 4.59 -10.39 -2.12
CA ILE A 109 3.16 -10.58 -2.35
C ILE A 109 2.33 -10.31 -1.11
N ILE A 110 2.77 -10.81 0.05
CA ILE A 110 2.09 -10.52 1.33
C ILE A 110 2.05 -9.01 1.56
N PHE A 111 3.16 -8.31 1.30
CA PHE A 111 3.23 -6.86 1.43
C PHE A 111 2.27 -6.14 0.47
N ILE A 112 2.22 -6.54 -0.80
CA ILE A 112 1.30 -5.98 -1.80
C ILE A 112 -0.16 -6.20 -1.37
N PHE A 113 -0.49 -7.39 -0.87
CA PHE A 113 -1.82 -7.71 -0.36
C PHE A 113 -2.21 -6.81 0.83
N LEU A 114 -1.33 -6.72 1.83
CA LEU A 114 -1.54 -5.88 3.01
C LEU A 114 -1.67 -4.40 2.64
N LEU A 115 -0.87 -3.92 1.68
CA LEU A 115 -0.94 -2.55 1.19
C LEU A 115 -2.26 -2.29 0.48
N SER A 116 -2.69 -3.18 -0.41
CA SER A 116 -4.00 -3.13 -1.08
C SER A 116 -5.14 -3.09 -0.05
N LEU A 117 -5.10 -3.96 0.96
CA LEU A 117 -6.12 -4.00 2.01
C LEU A 117 -6.16 -2.68 2.80
N ARG A 118 -4.99 -2.16 3.21
CA ARG A 118 -4.89 -0.87 3.92
C ARG A 118 -5.45 0.28 3.10
N LEU A 119 -5.15 0.32 1.80
CA LEU A 119 -5.64 1.37 0.90
C LEU A 119 -7.14 1.26 0.66
N THR A 120 -7.66 0.04 0.55
CA THR A 120 -9.09 -0.24 0.43
C THR A 120 -9.84 0.24 1.67
N LEU A 121 -9.39 -0.15 2.86
CA LEU A 121 -9.97 0.29 4.13
C LEU A 121 -9.95 1.82 4.26
N LYS A 122 -8.81 2.46 3.94
CA LYS A 122 -8.69 3.92 3.98
C LYS A 122 -9.69 4.63 3.07
N GLN A 123 -9.97 4.06 1.90
CA GLN A 123 -10.96 4.62 0.98
C GLN A 123 -12.40 4.38 1.42
N ILE A 124 -12.71 3.20 1.96
CA ILE A 124 -14.04 2.92 2.53
C ILE A 124 -14.31 3.92 3.67
N THR A 125 -13.36 4.12 4.59
CA THR A 125 -13.52 5.08 5.68
C THR A 125 -13.69 6.51 5.16
N LYS A 126 -12.86 6.97 4.22
CA LYS A 126 -12.99 8.32 3.63
C LYS A 126 -14.29 8.52 2.85
N GLY A 127 -14.70 7.53 2.07
CA GLY A 127 -15.95 7.56 1.32
C GLY A 127 -17.18 7.64 2.24
N HIS A 128 -17.13 6.97 3.39
CA HIS A 128 -18.19 7.01 4.40
C HIS A 128 -18.34 8.39 5.06
N TYR A 129 -17.23 9.07 5.39
CA TYR A 129 -17.27 10.43 5.95
C TYR A 129 -17.68 11.49 4.92
N GLY A 130 -17.34 11.32 3.64
CA GLY A 130 -17.74 12.24 2.57
C GLY A 130 -19.25 12.20 2.27
N TYR A 131 -19.87 11.01 2.33
CA TYR A 131 -21.30 10.86 2.05
C TYR A 131 -22.20 11.48 3.14
N HIS A 132 -21.75 11.47 4.39
CA HIS A 132 -22.59 11.90 5.51
C HIS A 132 -22.73 13.43 5.63
N TYR A 133 -21.77 14.20 5.09
CA TYR A 133 -21.82 15.66 5.07
C TYR A 133 -22.79 16.23 4.02
N TYR A 134 -23.11 15.48 2.96
CA TYR A 134 -23.95 15.95 1.85
C TYR A 134 -25.43 15.55 1.93
N LEU A 135 -25.82 14.70 2.89
CA LEU A 135 -27.23 14.39 3.16
C LEU A 135 -27.87 15.34 4.19
N LYS A 136 -27.11 16.30 4.74
CA LYS A 136 -27.56 17.29 5.72
C LYS A 136 -27.41 18.74 5.29
N ALA A 137 -26.87 19.00 4.10
CA ALA A 137 -26.79 20.32 3.47
C ALA A 137 -27.86 20.41 2.38
#